data_AF-A0A7W0RDC9-F1
#
_entry.id   AF-A0A7W0RDC9-F1
#
_cell.length_a   1.000
_cell.length_b   1.000
_cell.length_c   1.000
_cell.angle_alpha   90.00
_cell.angle_beta   90.00
_cell.angle_gamma   90.00
#
_symmetry.space_group_name_H-M   'P 1'
#
loop_
_entity.id
_entity.type
_entity.pdbx_description
1 polymer ?
#
loop_
_entity_poly.entity_id
_entity_poly.type
_entity_poly.pdbx_seq_one_letter_code
_entity_poly.pdbx_strand_id
1 'polypeptide(L)'
;MRLVTILLAAFLLMIPTAAQARVVELGSTAAKQTASCPDNCQAIGQVTGFQVQQGAAASPFKATRRGKIVAFTMQLGQPNSQQMSFFNRLFGGKSQARLTVLKPSEKKMQLTGQSATFPLERYFGSSPTFVVNPPLTVKRDYVVALTVPTWAPAFAVNLGQDEAWRSSRDPDKCDDVRQKAAQEVRGGQRTYGCLYRTARILYSATMIPDPRQTAKPKAEEKEPAENRR
;
A
#
# COMPACT_ATOMS: atom_id res chain seq x y z
N MET A 1 -28.21 -67.69 -15.81
CA MET A 1 -27.33 -66.72 -15.11
C MET A 1 -27.55 -65.35 -15.73
N ARG A 2 -28.23 -64.44 -15.01
CA ARG A 2 -28.53 -63.07 -15.47
C ARG A 2 -27.42 -62.14 -14.98
N LEU A 3 -26.72 -61.44 -15.88
CA LEU A 3 -25.83 -60.34 -15.51
C LEU A 3 -26.64 -59.05 -15.38
N VAL A 4 -26.56 -58.42 -14.21
CA VAL A 4 -27.16 -57.14 -13.89
C VAL A 4 -26.11 -56.05 -14.13
N THR A 5 -26.35 -55.18 -15.11
CA THR A 5 -25.51 -54.01 -15.39
C THR A 5 -25.95 -52.86 -14.48
N ILE A 6 -25.09 -52.47 -13.54
CA ILE A 6 -25.32 -51.32 -12.64
C ILE A 6 -24.85 -50.05 -13.34
N LEU A 7 -25.78 -49.15 -13.66
CA LEU A 7 -25.51 -47.78 -14.12
C LEU A 7 -25.14 -46.89 -12.93
N LEU A 8 -23.88 -46.45 -12.86
CA LEU A 8 -23.42 -45.45 -11.89
C LEU A 8 -23.77 -44.04 -12.41
N ALA A 9 -24.70 -43.36 -11.75
CA ALA A 9 -25.03 -41.96 -12.04
C ALA A 9 -23.96 -41.03 -11.45
N ALA A 10 -23.21 -40.33 -12.30
CA ALA A 10 -22.24 -39.32 -11.89
C ALA A 10 -22.96 -38.01 -11.52
N PHE A 11 -23.13 -37.75 -10.22
CA PHE A 11 -23.61 -36.47 -9.70
C PHE A 11 -22.47 -35.44 -9.77
N LEU A 12 -22.47 -34.59 -10.80
CA LEU A 12 -21.62 -33.40 -10.89
C LEU A 12 -22.10 -32.36 -9.87
N LEU A 13 -21.47 -32.32 -8.69
CA LEU A 13 -21.62 -31.23 -7.73
C LEU A 13 -21.09 -29.93 -8.34
N MET A 14 -21.98 -29.06 -8.81
CA MET A 14 -21.64 -27.67 -9.13
C MET A 14 -21.37 -26.92 -7.82
N ILE A 15 -20.09 -26.77 -7.47
CA ILE A 15 -19.71 -25.93 -6.33
C ILE A 15 -19.96 -24.47 -6.74
N PRO A 16 -20.82 -23.72 -6.03
CA PRO A 16 -20.99 -22.31 -6.31
C PRO A 16 -19.69 -21.58 -6.01
N THR A 17 -19.08 -20.96 -7.02
CA THR A 17 -17.98 -20.01 -6.83
C THR A 17 -18.51 -18.81 -6.06
N ALA A 18 -18.38 -18.85 -4.74
CA ALA A 18 -18.62 -17.70 -3.88
C ALA A 18 -17.68 -16.58 -4.32
N ALA A 19 -18.23 -15.48 -4.83
CA ALA A 19 -17.47 -14.29 -5.17
C ALA A 19 -16.97 -13.65 -3.88
N GLN A 20 -15.82 -14.08 -3.38
CA GLN A 20 -15.19 -13.46 -2.23
C GLN A 20 -14.66 -12.07 -2.63
N ALA A 21 -14.95 -11.06 -1.80
CA ALA A 21 -14.36 -9.75 -1.93
C ALA A 21 -12.83 -9.89 -1.80
N ARG A 22 -12.13 -9.80 -2.94
CA ARG A 22 -10.69 -10.03 -2.99
C ARG A 22 -9.96 -8.86 -2.33
N VAL A 23 -9.58 -9.02 -1.07
CA VAL A 23 -8.65 -8.13 -0.37
C VAL A 23 -7.34 -8.10 -1.15
N VAL A 24 -6.82 -6.90 -1.41
CA VAL A 24 -5.55 -6.69 -2.12
C VAL A 24 -4.58 -6.02 -1.16
N GLU A 25 -3.43 -6.65 -0.94
CA GLU A 25 -2.35 -6.06 -0.16
C GLU A 25 -1.33 -5.41 -1.09
N LEU A 26 -1.31 -4.08 -1.13
CA LEU A 26 -0.32 -3.30 -1.89
C LEU A 26 1.01 -3.27 -1.11
N GLY A 27 2.14 -3.35 -1.81
CA GLY A 27 3.47 -3.34 -1.17
C GLY A 27 3.90 -4.66 -0.53
N SER A 28 3.03 -5.67 -0.49
CA SER A 28 3.36 -7.00 0.01
C SER A 28 4.07 -7.80 -1.10
N THR A 29 5.33 -8.17 -0.84
CA THR A 29 6.12 -9.05 -1.70
C THR A 29 6.61 -10.26 -0.92
N ALA A 30 6.94 -11.35 -1.61
CA ALA A 30 7.43 -12.58 -0.97
C ALA A 30 8.71 -12.38 -0.13
N ALA A 31 9.64 -11.52 -0.57
CA ALA A 31 10.84 -11.19 0.18
C ALA A 31 10.52 -10.20 1.31
N LYS A 32 10.64 -10.67 2.56
CA LYS A 32 10.62 -9.81 3.75
C LYS A 32 12.00 -9.18 3.94
N GLN A 33 12.02 -7.91 4.32
CA GLN A 33 13.24 -7.18 4.65
C GLN A 33 13.21 -6.81 6.13
N THR A 34 14.39 -6.70 6.75
CA THR A 34 14.50 -6.32 8.16
C THR A 34 14.78 -4.83 8.28
N ALA A 35 14.12 -4.18 9.24
CA ALA A 35 14.38 -2.78 9.54
C ALA A 35 15.83 -2.58 10.02
N SER A 36 16.45 -1.47 9.67
CA SER A 36 17.89 -1.25 9.92
C SER A 36 18.24 -0.98 11.39
N CYS A 37 17.25 -0.58 12.20
CA CYS A 37 17.43 -0.32 13.63
C CYS A 37 17.22 -1.59 14.45
N PRO A 38 18.06 -1.86 15.47
CA PRO A 38 19.02 -0.92 16.09
C PRO A 38 20.41 -0.82 15.45
N ASP A 39 20.86 -1.81 14.68
CA ASP A 39 22.30 -1.94 14.35
C ASP A 39 22.82 -0.82 13.43
N ASN A 40 22.44 -0.84 12.16
CA ASN A 40 22.75 0.21 11.18
C ASN A 40 21.57 1.17 11.09
N CYS A 41 21.16 1.71 12.25
CA CYS A 41 19.87 2.36 12.38
C CYS A 41 19.73 3.58 11.46
N GLN A 42 18.90 3.41 10.44
CA GLN A 42 18.46 4.46 9.54
C GLN A 42 16.94 4.59 9.63
N ALA A 43 16.47 5.83 9.61
CA ALA A 43 15.06 6.16 9.60
C ALA A 43 14.75 7.04 8.40
N ILE A 44 13.52 6.91 7.89
CA ILE A 44 12.98 7.91 6.99
C ILE A 44 12.48 9.10 7.82
N GLY A 45 12.70 10.31 7.34
CA GLY A 45 12.30 11.52 8.07
C GLY A 45 11.86 12.65 7.16
N GLN A 46 10.81 13.35 7.62
CA GLN A 46 10.21 14.55 7.03
C GLN A 46 9.94 14.41 5.52
N VAL A 47 9.37 13.30 5.09
CA VAL A 47 9.20 12.98 3.67
C VAL A 47 7.94 12.17 3.40
N THR A 48 7.43 12.24 2.17
CA THR A 48 6.47 11.28 1.62
C THR A 48 7.20 10.41 0.61
N GLY A 49 7.07 9.09 0.74
CA GLY A 49 7.76 8.16 -0.15
C GLY A 49 6.99 6.87 -0.42
N PHE A 50 7.36 6.21 -1.51
CA PHE A 50 6.80 4.91 -1.92
C PHE A 50 7.83 4.13 -2.74
N GLN A 51 7.79 2.79 -2.65
CA GLN A 51 8.63 1.95 -3.53
C GLN A 51 8.13 2.04 -4.98
N VAL A 52 9.08 2.22 -5.90
CA VAL A 52 8.86 2.03 -7.34
C VAL A 52 9.28 0.62 -7.79
N GLN A 53 10.13 -0.05 -7.01
CA GLN A 53 10.55 -1.43 -7.23
C GLN A 53 10.79 -2.14 -5.90
N GLN A 54 10.34 -3.39 -5.80
CA GLN A 54 10.61 -4.31 -4.69
C GLN A 54 10.96 -5.69 -5.29
N GLY A 55 12.24 -5.93 -5.51
CA GLY A 55 12.70 -7.11 -6.24
C GLY A 55 12.16 -7.15 -7.67
N ALA A 56 11.51 -8.25 -8.03
CA ALA A 56 10.82 -8.40 -9.32
C ALA A 56 9.51 -7.58 -9.42
N ALA A 57 8.96 -7.08 -8.31
CA ALA A 57 7.70 -6.34 -8.32
C ALA A 57 7.91 -4.87 -8.73
N ALA A 58 7.37 -4.50 -9.89
CA ALA A 58 7.34 -3.12 -10.37
C ALA A 58 6.12 -2.37 -9.85
N SER A 59 6.30 -1.13 -9.38
CA SER A 59 5.23 -0.26 -8.87
C SER A 59 4.30 -0.93 -7.84
N PRO A 60 4.82 -1.54 -6.77
CA PRO A 60 4.05 -2.40 -5.86
C PRO A 60 2.95 -1.67 -5.08
N PHE A 61 2.98 -0.34 -5.03
CA PHE A 61 1.98 0.50 -4.38
C PHE A 61 1.00 1.19 -5.34
N LYS A 62 1.08 0.90 -6.64
CA LYS A 62 0.16 1.44 -7.64
C LYS A 62 -1.12 0.61 -7.67
N ALA A 63 -2.27 1.26 -7.47
CA ALA A 63 -3.55 0.58 -7.53
C ALA A 63 -3.92 0.22 -8.97
N THR A 64 -4.25 -1.06 -9.21
CA THR A 64 -4.66 -1.55 -10.53
C THR A 64 -6.14 -1.34 -10.82
N ARG A 65 -6.93 -0.98 -9.81
CA ARG A 65 -8.38 -0.75 -9.87
C ARG A 65 -8.82 0.20 -8.77
N ARG A 66 -10.03 0.76 -8.91
CA ARG A 66 -10.64 1.61 -7.86
C ARG A 66 -11.00 0.78 -6.62
N GLY A 67 -10.90 1.42 -5.46
CA GLY A 67 -11.28 0.82 -4.18
C GLY A 67 -11.07 1.76 -2.99
N LYS A 68 -11.02 1.16 -1.81
CA LYS A 68 -10.80 1.82 -0.52
C LYS A 68 -9.58 1.24 0.19
N ILE A 69 -8.69 2.10 0.66
CA ILE A 69 -7.64 1.70 1.61
C ILE A 69 -8.23 1.77 3.02
N VAL A 70 -8.25 0.63 3.70
CA VAL A 70 -8.91 0.46 5.00
C VAL A 70 -7.93 0.25 6.15
N ALA A 71 -6.71 -0.19 5.85
CA ALA A 71 -5.65 -0.38 6.81
C ALA A 71 -4.28 -0.29 6.14
N PHE A 72 -3.24 -0.15 6.94
CA PHE A 72 -1.86 -0.31 6.49
C PHE A 72 -1.02 -0.91 7.61
N THR A 73 -0.03 -1.72 7.26
CA THR A 73 0.90 -2.33 8.21
C THR A 73 2.26 -1.67 8.03
N MET A 74 2.95 -1.38 9.12
CA MET A 74 4.33 -0.88 9.09
C MET A 74 5.21 -1.84 9.86
N GLN A 75 6.36 -2.23 9.31
CA GLN A 75 7.39 -2.93 10.09
C GLN A 75 8.37 -1.91 10.63
N LEU A 76 8.47 -1.84 11.97
CA LEU A 76 9.22 -0.83 12.69
C LEU A 76 10.45 -1.46 13.33
N GLY A 77 11.63 -0.88 13.07
CA GLY A 77 12.85 -1.23 13.80
C GLY A 77 12.75 -0.83 15.28
N GLN A 78 13.71 -1.30 16.07
CA GLN A 78 13.81 -1.01 17.51
C GLN A 78 14.98 -0.06 17.77
N PRO A 79 14.84 1.25 17.53
CA PRO A 79 15.90 2.19 17.89
C PRO A 79 16.09 2.25 19.41
N ASN A 80 17.33 2.43 19.86
CA ASN A 80 17.63 2.68 21.27
C ASN A 80 17.38 4.16 21.66
N SER A 81 17.46 4.48 22.95
CA SER A 81 17.16 5.82 23.47
C SER A 81 18.03 6.93 22.88
N GLN A 82 19.29 6.65 22.55
CA GLN A 82 20.19 7.63 21.93
C GLN A 82 19.78 7.90 20.48
N GLN A 83 19.44 6.86 19.72
CA GLN A 83 18.95 6.96 18.35
C GLN A 83 17.61 7.70 18.29
N MET A 84 16.68 7.39 19.20
CA MET A 84 15.43 8.12 19.34
C MET A 84 15.67 9.60 19.62
N SER A 85 16.58 9.93 20.54
CA SER A 85 16.92 11.32 20.87
C SER A 85 17.55 12.04 19.68
N PHE A 86 18.41 11.37 18.92
CA PHE A 86 18.98 11.90 17.69
C PHE A 86 17.89 12.24 16.67
N PHE A 87 17.01 11.30 16.34
CA PHE A 87 15.95 11.54 15.36
C PHE A 87 14.90 12.54 15.83
N ASN A 88 14.54 12.54 17.12
CA ASN A 88 13.63 13.54 17.68
C ASN A 88 14.20 14.96 17.53
N ARG A 89 15.50 15.16 17.76
CA ARG A 89 16.15 16.46 17.52
C ARG A 89 16.25 16.80 16.04
N LEU A 90 16.64 15.84 15.21
CA LEU A 90 16.84 16.06 13.78
C LEU A 90 15.52 16.40 13.05
N PHE A 91 14.44 15.71 13.40
CA PHE A 91 13.18 15.74 12.67
C PHE A 91 12.03 16.43 13.41
N GLY A 92 12.32 17.07 14.55
CA GLY A 92 11.40 17.99 15.21
C GLY A 92 10.32 17.31 16.06
N GLY A 93 10.64 16.17 16.67
CA GLY A 93 9.78 15.53 17.68
C GLY A 93 9.59 14.03 17.49
N LYS A 94 8.60 13.50 18.22
CA LYS A 94 8.30 12.06 18.33
C LYS A 94 8.00 11.42 16.98
N SER A 95 8.29 10.13 16.87
CA SER A 95 8.09 9.35 15.65
C SER A 95 6.61 9.23 15.28
N GLN A 96 6.27 9.60 14.05
CA GLN A 96 4.90 9.55 13.55
C GLN A 96 4.85 9.32 12.04
N ALA A 97 3.79 8.65 11.58
CA ALA A 97 3.53 8.45 10.17
C ALA A 97 2.03 8.44 9.85
N ARG A 98 1.70 8.58 8.57
CA ARG A 98 0.34 8.44 8.04
C ARG A 98 0.38 7.91 6.61
N LEU A 99 -0.71 7.29 6.19
CA LEU A 99 -0.87 6.82 4.82
C LEU A 99 -1.40 7.95 3.93
N THR A 100 -0.97 7.98 2.68
CA THR A 100 -1.33 9.02 1.71
C THR A 100 -1.69 8.41 0.36
N VAL A 101 -2.71 8.93 -0.31
CA VAL A 101 -3.09 8.56 -1.67
C VAL A 101 -2.72 9.68 -2.63
N LEU A 102 -1.87 9.33 -3.60
CA LEU A 102 -1.32 10.23 -4.60
C LEU A 102 -1.94 9.95 -5.97
N LYS A 103 -2.37 11.02 -6.65
CA LYS A 103 -2.79 11.01 -8.05
C LYS A 103 -1.60 11.46 -8.91
N PRO A 104 -1.13 10.64 -9.87
CA PRO A 104 -0.19 11.09 -10.89
C PRO A 104 -0.78 12.25 -11.71
N SER A 105 0.02 13.29 -11.95
CA SER A 105 -0.33 14.47 -12.73
C SER A 105 0.90 14.96 -13.48
N GLU A 106 1.03 14.56 -14.74
CA GLU A 106 2.22 14.83 -15.57
C GLU A 106 3.52 14.46 -14.85
N LYS A 107 4.34 15.46 -14.48
CA LYS A 107 5.63 15.30 -13.78
C LYS A 107 5.51 15.38 -12.25
N LYS A 108 4.30 15.49 -11.71
CA LYS A 108 4.01 15.70 -10.29
C LYS A 108 3.03 14.66 -9.76
N MET A 109 2.94 14.58 -8.44
CA MET A 109 1.93 13.81 -7.73
C MET A 109 1.09 14.73 -6.87
N GLN A 110 -0.23 14.69 -7.06
CA GLN A 110 -1.19 15.41 -6.26
C GLN A 110 -1.66 14.58 -5.07
N LEU A 111 -1.64 15.16 -3.87
CA LEU A 111 -2.22 14.53 -2.70
C LEU A 111 -3.74 14.58 -2.77
N THR A 112 -4.41 13.42 -2.76
CA THR A 112 -5.88 13.36 -2.84
C THR A 112 -6.56 12.97 -1.53
N GLY A 113 -5.85 12.26 -0.64
CA GLY A 113 -6.34 11.87 0.69
C GLY A 113 -5.23 11.38 1.60
N GLN A 114 -5.42 11.52 2.91
CA GLN A 114 -4.52 11.01 3.95
C GLN A 114 -5.30 10.42 5.11
N SER A 115 -4.72 9.45 5.80
CA SER A 115 -5.22 8.99 7.09
C SER A 115 -4.94 10.01 8.20
N ALA A 116 -5.44 9.75 9.40
CA ALA A 116 -4.91 10.36 10.62
C ALA A 116 -3.40 10.08 10.77
N THR A 117 -2.75 10.87 11.64
CA THR A 117 -1.36 10.65 12.04
C THR A 117 -1.30 9.68 13.19
N PHE A 118 -0.41 8.69 13.09
CA PHE A 118 -0.24 7.66 14.10
C PHE A 118 1.14 7.82 14.79
N PRO A 119 1.17 7.93 16.13
CA PRO A 119 2.42 7.85 16.88
C PRO A 119 2.96 6.41 16.85
N LEU A 120 4.27 6.26 16.67
CA LEU A 120 4.89 4.96 16.40
C LEU A 120 5.67 4.35 17.58
N GLU A 121 6.09 5.16 18.56
CA GLU A 121 7.08 4.75 19.59
C GLU A 121 6.68 3.49 20.37
N ARG A 122 5.38 3.33 20.69
CA ARG A 122 4.87 2.16 21.41
C ARG A 122 4.90 0.85 20.63
N TYR A 123 5.23 0.90 19.33
CA TYR A 123 5.22 -0.23 18.41
C TYR A 123 6.59 -0.51 17.81
N PHE A 124 7.64 0.17 18.26
CA PHE A 124 9.01 -0.13 17.83
C PHE A 124 9.33 -1.61 18.04
N GLY A 125 10.14 -2.17 17.13
CA GLY A 125 10.49 -3.60 17.13
C GLY A 125 9.37 -4.55 16.69
N SER A 126 8.23 -4.03 16.23
CA SER A 126 7.07 -4.83 15.85
C SER A 126 6.50 -4.44 14.48
N SER A 127 5.41 -5.10 14.05
CA SER A 127 4.73 -4.82 12.78
C SER A 127 3.25 -4.46 12.97
N PRO A 128 2.91 -3.29 13.54
CA PRO A 128 1.53 -2.90 13.78
C PRO A 128 0.75 -2.68 12.48
N THR A 129 -0.54 -3.04 12.51
CA THR A 129 -1.53 -2.64 11.51
C THR A 129 -2.37 -1.49 12.06
N PHE A 130 -2.45 -0.40 11.31
CA PHE A 130 -3.23 0.79 11.65
C PHE A 130 -4.49 0.85 10.79
N VAL A 131 -5.63 1.07 11.45
CA VAL A 131 -6.92 1.24 10.77
C VAL A 131 -7.00 2.64 10.15
N VAL A 132 -7.47 2.71 8.91
CA VAL A 132 -7.66 3.97 8.18
C VAL A 132 -9.14 4.34 8.24
N ASN A 133 -9.47 5.31 9.10
CA ASN A 133 -10.83 5.80 9.29
C ASN A 133 -10.89 7.34 9.11
N PRO A 134 -11.70 7.86 8.16
CA PRO A 134 -12.45 7.12 7.15
C PRO A 134 -11.52 6.45 6.11
N PRO A 135 -11.96 5.36 5.45
CA PRO A 135 -11.18 4.72 4.39
C PRO A 135 -10.84 5.68 3.24
N LEU A 136 -9.61 5.59 2.72
CA LEU A 136 -9.15 6.45 1.63
C LEU A 136 -9.58 5.91 0.27
N THR A 137 -10.14 6.78 -0.56
CA THR A 137 -10.48 6.40 -1.94
C THR A 137 -9.23 6.37 -2.79
N VAL A 138 -9.00 5.24 -3.47
CA VAL A 138 -7.92 5.08 -4.45
C VAL A 138 -8.55 4.75 -5.82
N LYS A 139 -8.05 5.36 -6.89
CA LYS A 139 -8.45 5.05 -8.26
C LYS A 139 -7.36 4.24 -8.95
N ARG A 140 -7.67 3.68 -10.11
CA ARG A 140 -6.65 3.05 -10.96
C ARG A 140 -5.50 4.05 -11.20
N ASP A 141 -4.28 3.53 -11.17
CA ASP A 141 -3.00 4.23 -11.34
C ASP A 141 -2.63 5.22 -10.22
N TYR A 142 -3.47 5.39 -9.20
CA TYR A 142 -3.09 6.13 -8.00
C TYR A 142 -2.07 5.32 -7.20
N VAL A 143 -1.21 6.02 -6.47
CA VAL A 143 -0.14 5.43 -5.66
C VAL A 143 -0.45 5.63 -4.18
N VAL A 144 -0.28 4.57 -3.39
CA VAL A 144 -0.38 4.63 -1.93
C VAL A 144 1.02 4.84 -1.35
N ALA A 145 1.25 5.99 -0.73
CA ALA A 145 2.53 6.40 -0.17
C ALA A 145 2.49 6.47 1.36
N LEU A 146 3.66 6.39 1.98
CA LEU A 146 3.85 6.67 3.39
C LEU A 146 4.34 8.11 3.56
N THR A 147 3.59 8.92 4.32
CA THR A 147 4.02 10.26 4.73
C THR A 147 4.52 10.19 6.16
N VAL A 148 5.73 10.70 6.37
CA VAL A 148 6.42 10.73 7.67
C VAL A 148 6.71 12.19 8.02
N PRO A 149 5.83 12.84 8.81
CA PRO A 149 5.98 14.25 9.18
C PRO A 149 7.20 14.53 10.07
N THR A 150 7.62 13.57 10.91
CA THR A 150 8.86 13.65 11.70
C THR A 150 9.82 12.56 11.26
N TRP A 151 9.77 11.38 11.86
CA TRP A 151 10.60 10.24 11.49
C TRP A 151 9.91 8.92 11.78
N ALA A 152 10.34 7.85 11.11
CA ALA A 152 9.88 6.49 11.34
C ALA A 152 11.02 5.48 11.08
N PRO A 153 11.27 4.51 11.98
CA PRO A 153 12.26 3.44 11.78
C PRO A 153 11.71 2.33 10.86
N ALA A 154 10.97 2.70 9.81
CA ALA A 154 10.32 1.80 8.85
C ALA A 154 11.16 1.69 7.57
N PHE A 155 12.45 1.42 7.72
CA PHE A 155 13.41 1.50 6.62
C PHE A 155 14.40 0.34 6.68
N ALA A 156 14.67 -0.27 5.53
CA ALA A 156 15.72 -1.26 5.31
C ALA A 156 16.71 -0.72 4.28
N VAL A 157 18.00 -0.98 4.48
CA VAL A 157 19.10 -0.47 3.65
C VAL A 157 20.11 -1.56 3.35
N ASN A 158 21.10 -1.26 2.50
CA ASN A 158 22.09 -2.21 2.01
C ASN A 158 21.46 -3.40 1.25
N LEU A 159 20.39 -3.12 0.50
CA LEU A 159 19.67 -4.10 -0.31
C LEU A 159 20.20 -4.14 -1.76
N GLY A 160 19.64 -5.04 -2.57
CA GLY A 160 19.92 -5.11 -4.00
C GLY A 160 19.49 -3.87 -4.80
N GLN A 161 19.99 -3.75 -6.03
CA GLN A 161 19.66 -2.64 -6.96
C GLN A 161 18.19 -2.65 -7.43
N ASP A 162 17.51 -3.77 -7.19
CA ASP A 162 16.10 -4.05 -7.45
C ASP A 162 15.17 -3.58 -6.32
N GLU A 163 15.72 -2.96 -5.27
CA GLU A 163 14.96 -2.24 -4.25
C GLU A 163 15.11 -0.74 -4.49
N ALA A 164 14.03 -0.08 -4.90
CA ALA A 164 14.06 1.33 -5.26
C ALA A 164 12.81 2.10 -4.87
N TRP A 165 12.99 3.36 -4.46
CA TRP A 165 11.91 4.23 -3.99
C TRP A 165 12.06 5.66 -4.44
N ARG A 166 10.92 6.36 -4.46
CA ARG A 166 10.87 7.79 -4.75
C ARG A 166 10.38 8.57 -3.55
N SER A 167 10.91 9.78 -3.41
CA SER A 167 10.56 10.68 -2.32
C SER A 167 10.05 12.02 -2.84
N SER A 168 9.29 12.73 -2.01
CA SER A 168 8.79 14.08 -2.25
C SER A 168 9.84 15.18 -2.05
N ARG A 169 11.12 14.83 -1.85
CA ARG A 169 12.21 15.80 -1.77
C ARG A 169 12.36 16.58 -3.07
N ASP A 170 12.97 17.74 -2.95
CA ASP A 170 13.39 18.52 -4.12
C ASP A 170 14.39 17.69 -4.93
N PRO A 171 14.15 17.46 -6.24
CA PRO A 171 15.05 16.70 -7.11
C PRO A 171 16.50 17.21 -7.13
N ASP A 172 16.72 18.49 -6.85
CA ASP A 172 18.06 19.08 -6.81
C ASP A 172 18.75 18.89 -5.45
N LYS A 173 18.03 18.35 -4.45
CA LYS A 173 18.48 18.21 -3.06
C LYS A 173 18.10 16.86 -2.46
N CYS A 174 18.26 15.78 -3.23
CA CYS A 174 17.86 14.44 -2.80
C CYS A 174 18.56 13.96 -1.52
N ASP A 175 19.77 14.44 -1.24
CA ASP A 175 20.55 14.08 -0.06
C ASP A 175 20.31 15.02 1.14
N ASP A 176 19.55 16.11 0.98
CA ASP A 176 19.20 16.99 2.08
C ASP A 176 18.08 16.38 2.92
N VAL A 177 18.50 15.60 3.92
CA VAL A 177 17.58 14.97 4.88
C VAL A 177 16.83 15.97 5.76
N ARG A 178 17.32 17.21 5.91
CA ARG A 178 16.69 18.26 6.74
C ARG A 178 15.56 18.99 6.03
N GLN A 179 15.39 18.75 4.73
CA GLN A 179 14.26 19.29 4.00
C GLN A 179 12.94 18.79 4.63
N LYS A 180 12.04 19.73 4.93
CA LYS A 180 10.64 19.46 5.27
C LYS A 180 9.85 19.07 4.02
N ALA A 181 10.12 17.87 3.52
CA ALA A 181 9.60 17.38 2.24
C ALA A 181 8.26 16.63 2.37
N ALA A 182 7.79 16.32 3.58
CA ALA A 182 6.51 15.66 3.79
C ALA A 182 5.37 16.39 3.08
N GLN A 183 4.62 15.69 2.25
CA GLN A 183 3.46 16.24 1.54
C GLN A 183 2.22 16.06 2.41
N GLU A 184 1.80 17.12 3.09
CA GLU A 184 0.69 17.08 4.06
C GLU A 184 -0.56 17.85 3.61
N VAL A 185 -0.41 18.76 2.65
CA VAL A 185 -1.51 19.60 2.17
C VAL A 185 -2.29 18.86 1.09
N ARG A 186 -3.56 18.55 1.37
CA ARG A 186 -4.48 17.97 0.38
C ARG A 186 -4.64 18.90 -0.83
N GLY A 187 -4.63 18.32 -2.02
CA GLY A 187 -4.64 19.05 -3.29
C GLY A 187 -3.27 19.59 -3.70
N GLY A 188 -2.33 19.72 -2.76
CA GLY A 188 -0.96 20.12 -3.02
C GLY A 188 -0.24 19.13 -3.94
N GLN A 189 0.70 19.64 -4.73
CA GLN A 189 1.50 18.85 -5.67
C GLN A 189 2.98 18.90 -5.31
N ARG A 190 3.65 17.75 -5.48
CA ARG A 190 5.11 17.64 -5.35
C ARG A 190 5.67 16.81 -6.49
N THR A 191 6.89 17.13 -6.89
CA THR A 191 7.71 16.24 -7.70
C THR A 191 8.16 15.07 -6.84
N TYR A 192 8.31 13.91 -7.47
CA TYR A 192 8.90 12.72 -6.85
C TYR A 192 10.15 12.32 -7.63
N GLY A 193 11.05 13.29 -7.82
CA GLY A 193 12.19 13.17 -8.73
C GLY A 193 13.37 12.39 -8.15
N CYS A 194 13.53 12.42 -6.83
CA CYS A 194 14.57 11.67 -6.15
C CYS A 194 14.30 10.18 -6.20
N LEU A 195 15.17 9.44 -6.90
CA LEU A 195 15.17 7.98 -6.97
C LEU A 195 16.32 7.45 -6.13
N TYR A 196 15.99 6.64 -5.13
CA TYR A 196 16.97 5.98 -4.27
C TYR A 196 16.92 4.48 -4.55
N ARG A 197 18.08 3.83 -4.53
CA ARG A 197 18.24 2.39 -4.70
C ARG A 197 18.84 1.76 -3.46
N THR A 198 18.84 0.43 -3.40
CA THR A 198 19.43 -0.37 -2.30
C THR A 198 18.72 -0.18 -0.95
N ALA A 199 17.49 0.31 -0.98
CA ALA A 199 16.71 0.59 0.23
C ALA A 199 15.20 0.42 0.03
N ARG A 200 14.51 0.12 1.12
CA ARG A 200 13.08 -0.17 1.14
C ARG A 200 12.36 0.51 2.30
N ILE A 201 11.27 1.20 1.99
CA ILE A 201 10.29 1.64 2.98
C ILE A 201 9.40 0.45 3.37
N LEU A 202 9.33 0.16 4.66
CA LEU A 202 8.71 -1.04 5.20
C LEU A 202 7.25 -0.80 5.61
N TYR A 203 6.36 -0.79 4.62
CA TYR A 203 4.92 -0.76 4.84
C TYR A 203 4.17 -1.57 3.78
N SER A 204 2.91 -1.87 4.05
CA SER A 204 1.94 -2.42 3.09
C SER A 204 0.58 -1.76 3.32
N ALA A 205 -0.30 -1.81 2.33
CA ALA A 205 -1.63 -1.21 2.44
C ALA A 205 -2.74 -2.18 2.01
N THR A 206 -3.73 -2.34 2.88
CA THR A 206 -4.89 -3.20 2.65
C THR A 206 -5.94 -2.43 1.88
N MET A 207 -6.14 -2.84 0.63
CA MET A 207 -7.14 -2.29 -0.29
C MET A 207 -8.31 -3.25 -0.45
N ILE A 208 -9.52 -2.73 -0.26
CA ILE A 208 -10.77 -3.38 -0.65
C ILE A 208 -11.20 -2.80 -2.01
N PRO A 209 -11.16 -3.57 -3.10
CA PRO A 209 -11.65 -3.13 -4.40
C PRO A 209 -13.14 -2.85 -4.39
N ASP A 210 -13.61 -1.95 -5.25
CA ASP A 210 -15.05 -1.80 -5.47
C ASP A 210 -15.68 -3.13 -5.96
N PRO A 211 -16.92 -3.42 -5.56
CA PRO A 211 -17.62 -4.61 -6.00
C PRO A 211 -17.77 -4.61 -7.53
N ARG A 212 -17.70 -5.81 -8.12
CA ARG A 212 -18.02 -6.05 -9.53
C ARG A 212 -19.28 -6.90 -9.60
N GLN A 213 -20.10 -6.71 -10.62
CA GLN A 213 -21.22 -7.61 -10.88
C GLN A 213 -20.67 -9.02 -11.15
N THR A 214 -21.21 -10.01 -10.44
CA THR A 214 -20.78 -11.42 -10.51
C THR A 214 -21.76 -12.28 -11.30
N ALA A 215 -22.93 -11.75 -11.65
CA ALA A 215 -23.91 -12.36 -12.55
C ALA A 215 -24.35 -11.32 -13.59
N LYS A 216 -24.51 -11.74 -14.85
CA LYS A 216 -25.24 -10.94 -15.85
C LYS A 216 -26.72 -10.95 -15.45
N PRO A 217 -27.44 -9.81 -15.53
CA PRO A 217 -28.89 -9.83 -15.44
C PRO A 217 -29.42 -10.85 -16.45
N LYS A 218 -30.26 -11.79 -16.00
CA LYS A 218 -30.95 -12.72 -16.89
C LYS A 218 -31.74 -11.83 -17.87
N ALA A 219 -31.42 -11.90 -19.16
CA ALA A 219 -32.20 -11.19 -20.16
C ALA A 219 -33.65 -11.61 -19.94
N GLU A 220 -34.52 -10.63 -19.72
CA GLU A 220 -35.95 -10.84 -19.67
C GLU A 220 -36.32 -11.44 -21.03
N GLU A 221 -36.56 -12.74 -21.02
CA GLU A 221 -37.03 -13.50 -22.16
C GLU A 221 -38.37 -12.89 -22.53
N LYS A 222 -38.37 -12.02 -23.55
CA LYS A 222 -39.61 -11.48 -24.09
C LYS A 222 -40.45 -12.66 -24.54
N GLU A 223 -41.49 -12.94 -23.76
CA GLU A 223 -42.57 -13.83 -24.12
C GLU A 223 -43.06 -13.40 -25.52
N PRO A 224 -42.96 -14.27 -26.55
CA PRO A 224 -43.48 -13.93 -27.85
C PRO A 224 -44.99 -13.76 -27.73
N ALA A 225 -45.49 -12.62 -28.19
CA ALA A 225 -46.91 -12.35 -28.29
C ALA A 225 -47.56 -13.32 -29.29
N GLU A 226 -47.93 -14.51 -28.81
CA GLU A 226 -48.70 -15.48 -29.56
C GLU A 226 -50.19 -15.11 -29.49
N ASN A 227 -50.59 -14.32 -30.49
CA ASN A 227 -51.84 -14.43 -31.24
C ASN A 227 -53.03 -15.07 -30.49
N ARG A 228 -53.83 -14.23 -29.81
CA ARG A 228 -55.22 -14.56 -29.47
C ARG A 228 -56.14 -13.62 -30.26
N ARG A 229 -56.50 -14.07 -31.47
CA ARG A 229 -57.72 -13.65 -32.17
C ARG A 229 -58.92 -14.34 -31.55
#